data_AF-A0A8X7WUF3-F1
#
_entry.id   AF-A0A8X7WUF3-F1
#
_cell.length_a   1.000
_cell.length_b   1.000
_cell.length_c   1.000
_cell.angle_alpha   90.00
_cell.angle_beta   90.00
_cell.angle_gamma   90.00
#
_symmetry.space_group_name_H-M   'P 1'
#
loop_
_entity.id
_entity.type
_entity.pdbx_description
1 polymer ?
#
loop_
_entity_poly.entity_id
_entity_poly.type
_entity_poly.pdbx_seq_one_letter_code
_entity_poly.pdbx_strand_id
1 'polypeptide(L)'
;MGSCRSQRPDRFDLRYANLSNQVAPIILLKLLQTSVDLGSIHLSSYCTLTGSTIAQLRDLESNYNEKVLEIAINTLEKAKRDEFDEDIPEDVRMLFVDKDTVINAVSGSHDMHLLKIDNREDSIVTRANKWCANVVTQVHREEKTRNRNRVSEIHQYTNHLRDNAAKYELRHAA
;
A
#
# COMPACT_ATOMS: atom_id res chain seq x y z
N MET A 1 50.72 41.34 13.77
CA MET A 1 49.41 40.76 14.15
C MET A 1 48.35 41.32 13.22
N GLY A 2 48.00 40.58 12.17
CA GLY A 2 46.98 40.99 11.18
C GLY A 2 45.62 40.45 11.58
N SER A 3 44.70 41.34 11.91
CA SER A 3 43.34 41.04 12.38
C SER A 3 42.50 40.35 11.29
N CYS A 4 42.10 39.09 11.54
CA CYS A 4 41.03 38.42 10.80
C CYS A 4 39.73 39.24 10.87
N ARG A 5 39.35 39.88 9.76
CA ARG A 5 37.96 40.34 9.58
C ARG A 5 37.14 39.12 9.17
N SER A 6 36.44 38.53 10.12
CA SER A 6 35.35 37.59 9.87
C SER A 6 34.30 38.28 8.99
N GLN A 7 34.20 37.89 7.72
CA GLN A 7 33.09 38.26 6.85
C GLN A 7 31.80 37.80 7.53
N ARG A 8 30.97 38.77 7.95
CA ARG A 8 29.60 38.46 8.36
C ARG A 8 28.85 38.01 7.09
N PRO A 9 28.12 36.89 7.12
CA PRO A 9 27.28 36.52 5.99
C PRO A 9 26.23 37.62 5.78
N ASP A 10 26.14 38.12 4.55
CA ASP A 10 25.24 39.19 4.18
C ASP A 10 23.79 38.80 4.49
N ARG A 11 23.01 39.69 5.10
CA ARG A 11 21.57 39.48 5.40
C ARG A 11 20.73 39.13 4.18
N PHE A 12 21.24 39.38 2.97
CA PHE A 12 20.63 38.99 1.71
C PHE A 12 20.59 37.47 1.51
N ASP A 13 21.60 36.74 1.98
CA ASP A 13 21.74 35.29 1.76
C ASP A 13 20.67 34.47 2.50
N LEU A 14 20.32 34.90 3.72
CA LEU A 14 19.25 34.29 4.52
C LEU A 14 17.84 34.49 3.94
N ARG A 15 17.62 35.58 3.20
CA ARG A 15 16.35 35.81 2.50
C ARG A 15 16.25 34.96 1.23
N TYR A 16 17.34 34.79 0.49
CA TYR A 16 17.36 33.90 -0.68
C TYR A 16 17.22 32.43 -0.31
N ALA A 17 17.79 31.98 0.81
CA ALA A 17 17.54 30.64 1.36
C ALA A 17 16.06 30.42 1.76
N ASN A 18 15.36 31.47 2.19
CA ASN A 18 13.92 31.42 2.49
C ASN A 18 13.03 31.51 1.24
N LEU A 19 13.37 32.35 0.26
CA LEU A 19 12.64 32.42 -1.03
C LEU A 19 12.84 31.16 -1.89
N SER A 20 14.03 30.55 -1.84
CA SER A 20 14.32 29.21 -2.39
C SER A 20 13.36 28.15 -1.84
N ASN A 21 12.94 28.26 -0.58
CA ASN A 21 11.97 27.36 0.04
C ASN A 21 10.51 27.72 -0.27
N GLN A 22 10.20 28.93 -0.78
CA GLN A 22 8.81 29.39 -0.96
C GLN A 22 8.33 29.49 -2.42
N VAL A 23 9.20 29.68 -3.42
CA VAL A 23 8.74 30.09 -4.77
C VAL A 23 8.98 29.05 -5.88
N ALA A 24 9.66 27.94 -5.62
CA ALA A 24 9.87 26.89 -6.62
C ALA A 24 9.49 25.51 -6.05
N PRO A 25 8.42 24.81 -6.51
CA PRO A 25 7.48 25.13 -7.60
C PRO A 25 5.99 24.77 -7.30
N ILE A 26 5.09 25.75 -7.32
CA ILE A 26 3.63 25.53 -7.14
C ILE A 26 3.06 24.56 -8.19
N ILE A 27 3.57 24.58 -9.42
CA ILE A 27 3.10 23.72 -10.52
C ILE A 27 3.48 22.25 -10.29
N LEU A 28 4.69 21.99 -9.79
CA LEU A 28 5.20 20.63 -9.57
C LEU A 28 4.56 20.00 -8.34
N LEU A 29 4.32 20.77 -7.27
CA LEU A 29 3.55 20.32 -6.11
C LEU A 29 2.09 20.03 -6.46
N LYS A 30 1.44 20.86 -7.30
CA LYS A 30 0.07 20.62 -7.76
C LYS A 30 -0.04 19.39 -8.67
N LEU A 31 0.89 19.21 -9.62
CA LEU A 31 0.93 18.02 -10.48
C LEU A 31 1.21 16.75 -9.66
N LEU A 32 2.08 16.83 -8.64
CA LEU A 32 2.32 15.72 -7.73
C LEU A 32 1.07 15.36 -6.94
N GLN A 33 0.39 16.36 -6.38
CA GLN A 33 -0.83 16.17 -5.62
C GLN A 33 -1.90 15.49 -6.49
N THR A 34 -2.11 15.96 -7.72
CA THR A 34 -3.06 15.33 -8.65
C THR A 34 -2.71 13.88 -8.98
N SER A 35 -1.42 13.53 -9.07
CA SER A 35 -0.99 12.15 -9.31
C SER A 35 -1.21 11.23 -8.10
N VAL A 36 -1.06 11.76 -6.89
CA VAL A 36 -1.31 11.06 -5.63
C VAL A 36 -2.82 10.86 -5.40
N ASP A 37 -3.62 11.88 -5.74
CA ASP A 37 -5.08 11.80 -5.68
C ASP A 37 -5.60 10.74 -6.66
N LEU A 38 -5.05 10.69 -7.88
CA LEU A 38 -5.37 9.65 -8.85
C LEU A 38 -4.99 8.25 -8.34
N GLY A 39 -3.81 8.11 -7.72
CA GLY A 39 -3.38 6.86 -7.09
C GLY A 39 -4.33 6.38 -5.98
N SER A 40 -4.88 7.32 -5.21
CA SER A 40 -5.86 7.02 -4.16
C SER A 40 -7.19 6.51 -4.74
N ILE A 41 -7.63 7.07 -5.87
CA ILE A 41 -8.82 6.59 -6.61
C ILE A 41 -8.59 5.16 -7.11
N HIS A 42 -7.44 4.88 -7.71
CA HIS A 42 -7.10 3.53 -8.18
C HIS A 42 -7.05 2.51 -7.04
N LEU A 43 -6.45 2.88 -5.89
CA LEU A 43 -6.44 2.03 -4.70
C LEU A 43 -7.87 1.75 -4.21
N SER A 44 -8.72 2.77 -4.11
CA SER A 44 -10.11 2.59 -3.70
C SER A 44 -10.86 1.65 -4.65
N SER A 45 -10.68 1.82 -5.97
CA SER A 45 -11.29 0.96 -6.98
C SER A 45 -10.80 -0.48 -6.85
N TYR A 46 -9.51 -0.69 -6.64
CA TYR A 46 -8.93 -2.01 -6.39
C TYR A 46 -9.53 -2.67 -5.14
N CYS A 47 -9.60 -1.94 -4.02
CA CYS A 47 -10.18 -2.44 -2.78
C CYS A 47 -11.65 -2.87 -2.95
N THR A 48 -12.44 -2.05 -3.64
CA THR A 48 -13.85 -2.38 -3.96
C THR A 48 -13.95 -3.65 -4.82
N LEU A 49 -13.08 -3.81 -5.82
CA LEU A 49 -13.07 -5.01 -6.66
C LEU A 49 -12.70 -6.25 -5.83
N THR A 50 -11.67 -6.16 -4.98
CA THR A 50 -11.32 -7.27 -4.08
C THR A 50 -12.46 -7.65 -3.16
N GLY A 51 -13.16 -6.68 -2.54
CA GLY A 51 -14.32 -6.97 -1.70
C GLY A 51 -15.46 -7.64 -2.48
N SER A 52 -15.69 -7.21 -3.72
CA SER A 52 -16.68 -7.84 -4.61
C SER A 52 -16.33 -9.29 -4.94
N THR A 53 -15.06 -9.59 -5.23
CA THR A 53 -14.59 -10.96 -5.46
C THR A 53 -14.64 -11.82 -4.19
N ILE A 54 -14.31 -11.25 -3.03
CA ILE A 54 -14.40 -11.96 -1.76
C ILE A 54 -15.86 -12.29 -1.42
N ALA A 55 -16.81 -11.41 -1.70
CA ALA A 55 -18.24 -11.71 -1.56
C ALA A 55 -18.63 -12.96 -2.40
N GLN A 56 -18.20 -13.02 -3.66
CA GLN A 56 -18.41 -14.21 -4.50
C GLN A 56 -17.77 -15.48 -3.92
N LEU A 57 -16.59 -15.36 -3.30
CA LEU A 57 -15.94 -16.49 -2.63
C LEU A 57 -16.73 -16.95 -1.39
N ARG A 58 -17.30 -16.03 -0.60
CA ARG A 58 -18.17 -16.38 0.54
C ARG A 58 -19.45 -17.07 0.07
N ASP A 59 -20.06 -16.61 -1.03
CA ASP A 59 -21.24 -17.26 -1.61
C ASP A 59 -20.93 -18.69 -2.11
N LEU A 60 -19.77 -18.87 -2.76
CA LEU A 60 -19.31 -20.19 -3.20
C LEU A 60 -19.02 -21.12 -2.01
N GLU A 61 -18.41 -20.61 -0.95
CA GLU A 61 -18.17 -21.38 0.28
C GLU A 61 -19.49 -21.77 0.98
N SER A 62 -20.48 -20.87 1.00
CA SER A 62 -21.82 -21.20 1.52
C SER A 62 -22.47 -22.32 0.72
N ASN A 63 -22.41 -22.25 -0.62
CA ASN A 63 -22.94 -23.30 -1.48
C ASN A 63 -22.20 -24.63 -1.31
N TYR A 64 -20.87 -24.57 -1.14
CA TYR A 64 -20.05 -25.74 -0.86
C TYR A 64 -20.47 -26.39 0.45
N ASN A 65 -20.63 -25.60 1.52
CA ASN A 65 -21.06 -26.08 2.82
C ASN A 65 -22.45 -26.75 2.77
N GLU A 66 -23.41 -26.15 2.06
CA GLU A 66 -24.75 -26.76 1.87
C GLU A 66 -24.66 -28.15 1.23
N LYS A 67 -23.87 -28.30 0.16
CA LYS A 67 -23.68 -29.58 -0.55
C LYS A 67 -22.94 -30.60 0.31
N VAL A 68 -21.92 -30.17 1.04
CA VAL A 68 -21.17 -31.05 1.96
C VAL A 68 -22.10 -31.56 3.06
N LEU A 69 -22.93 -30.68 3.63
CA LEU A 69 -23.88 -31.07 4.65
C LEU A 69 -24.91 -32.08 4.10
N GLU A 70 -25.46 -31.83 2.91
CA GLU A 70 -26.38 -32.77 2.25
C GLU A 70 -25.74 -34.16 2.07
N ILE A 71 -24.50 -34.21 1.54
CA ILE A 71 -23.76 -35.46 1.35
C ILE A 71 -23.46 -36.14 2.68
N ALA A 72 -23.07 -35.38 3.70
CA ALA A 72 -22.74 -35.91 5.01
C ALA A 72 -23.97 -36.52 5.70
N ILE A 73 -25.13 -35.85 5.61
CA ILE A 73 -26.40 -36.39 6.14
C ILE A 73 -26.84 -37.64 5.36
N ASN A 74 -26.74 -37.65 4.03
CA ASN A 74 -27.05 -38.83 3.24
C ASN A 74 -26.13 -40.02 3.58
N THR A 75 -24.85 -39.74 3.84
CA THR A 75 -23.85 -40.72 4.27
C THR A 75 -24.17 -41.26 5.68
N LEU A 76 -24.56 -40.39 6.62
CA LEU A 76 -25.02 -40.78 7.96
C LEU A 76 -26.23 -41.75 7.89
N GLU A 77 -27.20 -41.46 7.03
CA GLU A 77 -28.39 -42.31 6.91
C GLU A 77 -28.06 -43.69 6.31
N LYS A 78 -27.06 -43.80 5.44
CA LYS A 78 -26.53 -45.10 4.99
C LYS A 78 -25.79 -45.83 6.10
N ALA A 79 -25.01 -45.10 6.91
CA ALA A 79 -24.31 -45.66 8.08
C ALA A 79 -25.27 -46.36 9.04
N LYS A 80 -26.41 -45.71 9.33
CA LYS A 80 -27.46 -46.26 10.20
C LYS A 80 -28.12 -47.53 9.67
N ARG A 81 -28.04 -47.79 8.37
CA ARG A 81 -28.59 -48.99 7.71
C ARG A 81 -27.58 -50.12 7.59
N ASP A 82 -26.38 -49.95 8.14
CA ASP A 82 -25.24 -50.86 7.96
C ASP A 82 -24.82 -51.02 6.49
N GLU A 83 -25.19 -50.04 5.65
CA GLU A 83 -24.77 -49.93 4.24
C GLU A 83 -23.47 -49.10 4.12
N PHE A 84 -22.68 -49.06 5.20
CA PHE A 84 -21.47 -48.26 5.25
C PHE A 84 -20.32 -49.00 4.56
N ASP A 85 -19.55 -48.28 3.76
CA ASP A 85 -18.42 -48.87 3.04
C ASP A 85 -17.34 -49.31 4.04
N GLU A 86 -16.89 -50.57 3.94
CA GLU A 86 -15.88 -51.14 4.84
C GLU A 86 -14.53 -50.42 4.69
N ASP A 87 -14.28 -49.76 3.55
CA ASP A 87 -13.01 -49.06 3.27
C ASP A 87 -12.88 -47.68 3.95
N ILE A 88 -13.90 -47.19 4.66
CA ILE A 88 -13.87 -45.87 5.31
C ILE A 88 -12.98 -45.88 6.57
N PRO A 89 -12.07 -44.89 6.75
CA PRO A 89 -11.27 -44.80 7.97
C PRO A 89 -12.11 -44.69 9.26
N GLU A 90 -11.63 -45.29 10.35
CA GLU A 90 -12.38 -45.38 11.62
C GLU A 90 -12.65 -44.01 12.26
N ASP A 91 -11.69 -43.09 12.17
CA ASP A 91 -11.84 -41.69 12.57
C ASP A 91 -12.95 -40.97 11.80
N VAL A 92 -13.16 -41.30 10.54
CA VAL A 92 -14.26 -40.79 9.72
C VAL A 92 -15.59 -41.46 10.11
N ARG A 93 -15.60 -42.76 10.40
CA ARG A 93 -16.78 -43.46 10.95
C ARG A 93 -17.28 -42.82 12.24
N MET A 94 -16.35 -42.43 13.13
CA MET A 94 -16.68 -41.76 14.39
C MET A 94 -17.38 -40.40 14.22
N LEU A 95 -17.30 -39.75 13.05
CA LEU A 95 -18.05 -38.53 12.76
C LEU A 95 -19.53 -38.79 12.44
N PHE A 96 -19.87 -40.00 11.99
CA PHE A 96 -21.23 -40.39 11.57
C PHE A 96 -22.01 -41.14 12.66
N VAL A 97 -21.80 -40.78 13.92
CA VAL A 97 -22.51 -41.38 15.07
C VAL A 97 -23.94 -40.86 15.15
N ASP A 98 -24.12 -39.55 15.03
CA ASP A 98 -25.41 -38.88 15.10
C ASP A 98 -25.43 -37.60 14.25
N LYS A 99 -26.63 -37.06 14.06
CA LYS A 99 -26.87 -35.91 13.19
C LYS A 99 -26.21 -34.64 13.73
N ASP A 100 -26.20 -34.44 15.05
CA ASP A 100 -25.69 -33.24 15.67
C ASP A 100 -24.16 -33.21 15.57
N THR A 101 -23.50 -34.36 15.75
CA THR A 101 -22.05 -34.49 15.54
C THR A 101 -21.65 -34.11 14.11
N VAL A 102 -22.35 -34.62 13.10
CA VAL A 102 -22.08 -34.28 11.68
C VAL A 102 -22.30 -32.78 11.42
N ILE A 103 -23.43 -32.22 11.86
CA ILE A 103 -23.74 -30.80 11.67
C ILE A 103 -22.67 -29.93 12.32
N ASN A 104 -22.29 -30.23 13.57
CA ASN A 104 -21.30 -29.46 14.31
C ASN A 104 -19.92 -29.52 13.63
N ALA A 105 -19.51 -30.69 13.13
CA ALA A 105 -18.25 -30.84 12.40
C ALA A 105 -18.23 -30.05 11.09
N VAL A 106 -19.31 -30.14 10.30
CA VAL A 106 -19.44 -29.42 9.02
C VAL A 106 -19.52 -27.90 9.24
N SER A 107 -20.33 -27.45 10.21
CA SER A 107 -20.39 -26.04 10.61
C SER A 107 -19.04 -25.51 11.09
N GLY A 108 -18.30 -26.28 11.89
CA GLY A 108 -16.95 -25.89 12.31
C GLY A 108 -15.96 -25.78 11.13
N SER A 109 -16.08 -26.65 10.12
CA SER A 109 -15.30 -26.54 8.88
C SER A 109 -15.66 -25.27 8.10
N HIS A 110 -16.95 -24.95 8.01
CA HIS A 110 -17.45 -23.76 7.33
C HIS A 110 -16.92 -22.47 7.98
N ASP A 111 -17.03 -22.36 9.30
CA ASP A 111 -16.51 -21.21 10.06
C ASP A 111 -15.00 -21.04 9.83
N MET A 112 -14.25 -22.14 9.83
CA MET A 112 -12.81 -22.12 9.55
C MET A 112 -12.49 -21.66 8.12
N HIS A 113 -13.28 -22.05 7.13
CA HIS A 113 -13.09 -21.62 5.75
C HIS A 113 -13.40 -20.15 5.56
N LEU A 114 -14.52 -19.66 6.11
CA LEU A 114 -14.86 -18.24 6.11
C LEU A 114 -13.77 -17.40 6.79
N LEU A 115 -13.27 -17.85 7.93
CA LEU A 115 -12.16 -17.19 8.62
C LEU A 115 -10.90 -17.09 7.75
N LYS A 116 -10.58 -18.12 6.95
CA LYS A 116 -9.45 -18.07 6.00
C LYS A 116 -9.69 -17.06 4.88
N ILE A 117 -10.93 -16.96 4.38
CA ILE A 117 -11.32 -16.00 3.35
C ILE A 117 -11.19 -14.57 3.89
N ASP A 118 -11.72 -14.30 5.08
CA ASP A 118 -11.70 -12.98 5.72
C ASP A 118 -10.27 -12.53 6.02
N ASN A 119 -9.45 -13.40 6.62
CA ASN A 119 -8.04 -13.10 6.87
C ASN A 119 -7.27 -12.80 5.58
N ARG A 120 -7.66 -13.44 4.46
CA ARG A 120 -7.03 -13.20 3.16
C ARG A 120 -7.46 -11.85 2.59
N GLU A 121 -8.73 -11.48 2.69
CA GLU A 121 -9.23 -10.14 2.33
C GLU A 121 -8.47 -9.06 3.10
N ASP A 122 -8.43 -9.17 4.43
CA ASP A 122 -7.74 -8.21 5.30
C ASP A 122 -6.26 -8.08 4.95
N SER A 123 -5.58 -9.21 4.67
CA SER A 123 -4.19 -9.21 4.25
C SER A 123 -3.98 -8.46 2.94
N ILE A 124 -4.85 -8.69 1.94
CA ILE A 124 -4.77 -8.04 0.63
C ILE A 124 -5.01 -6.52 0.78
N VAL A 125 -6.08 -6.13 1.44
CA VAL A 125 -6.46 -4.72 1.65
C VAL A 125 -5.38 -3.99 2.45
N THR A 126 -4.88 -4.59 3.53
CA THR A 126 -3.82 -3.99 4.35
C THR A 126 -2.53 -3.80 3.55
N ARG A 127 -2.13 -4.81 2.77
CA ARG A 127 -0.90 -4.73 1.94
C ARG A 127 -1.03 -3.69 0.84
N ALA A 128 -2.18 -3.59 0.19
CA ALA A 128 -2.44 -2.61 -0.86
C ALA A 128 -2.36 -1.18 -0.30
N ASN A 129 -3.02 -0.92 0.83
CA ASN A 129 -2.96 0.37 1.52
C ASN A 129 -1.52 0.74 1.92
N LYS A 130 -0.81 -0.21 2.54
CA LYS A 130 0.59 -0.01 2.94
C LYS A 130 1.50 0.27 1.75
N TRP A 131 1.33 -0.46 0.66
CA TRP A 131 2.09 -0.25 -0.57
C TRP A 131 1.84 1.15 -1.14
N CYS A 132 0.58 1.57 -1.25
CA CYS A 132 0.24 2.90 -1.73
C CYS A 132 0.85 4.00 -0.86
N ALA A 133 0.73 3.90 0.47
CA ALA A 133 1.32 4.85 1.41
C ALA A 133 2.86 4.95 1.25
N ASN A 134 3.52 3.81 1.05
CA ASN A 134 4.96 3.77 0.81
C ASN A 134 5.35 4.46 -0.50
N VAL A 135 4.63 4.18 -1.59
CA VAL A 135 4.85 4.81 -2.90
C VAL A 135 4.65 6.31 -2.81
N VAL A 136 3.56 6.78 -2.19
CA VAL A 136 3.29 8.21 -2.00
C VAL A 136 4.42 8.88 -1.21
N THR A 137 4.88 8.24 -0.14
CA THR A 137 5.98 8.76 0.69
C THR A 137 7.30 8.82 -0.09
N GLN A 138 7.61 7.77 -0.86
CA GLN A 138 8.81 7.70 -1.68
C GLN A 138 8.82 8.80 -2.74
N VAL A 139 7.73 8.94 -3.50
CA VAL A 139 7.57 9.97 -4.53
C VAL A 139 7.74 11.36 -3.91
N HIS A 140 7.08 11.65 -2.79
CA HIS A 140 7.25 12.94 -2.10
C HIS A 140 8.71 13.23 -1.71
N ARG A 141 9.43 12.22 -1.23
CA ARG A 141 10.84 12.36 -0.83
C ARG A 141 11.75 12.61 -2.04
N GLU A 142 11.58 11.83 -3.10
CA GLU A 142 12.38 11.95 -4.33
C GLU A 142 12.17 13.32 -4.97
N GLU A 143 10.94 13.80 -4.99
CA GLU A 143 10.54 15.08 -5.59
C GLU A 143 11.08 16.27 -4.81
N LYS A 144 10.99 16.22 -3.48
CA LYS A 144 11.64 17.21 -2.60
C LYS A 144 13.14 17.26 -2.85
N THR A 145 13.78 16.10 -2.98
CA THR A 145 15.23 16.00 -3.21
C THR A 145 15.62 16.57 -4.57
N ARG A 146 14.91 16.15 -5.63
CA ARG A 146 15.12 16.66 -6.99
C ARG A 146 14.95 18.16 -7.06
N ASN A 147 13.91 18.71 -6.43
CA ASN A 147 13.67 20.16 -6.40
C ASN A 147 14.82 20.90 -5.69
N ARG A 148 15.25 20.43 -4.51
CA ARG A 148 16.38 21.03 -3.78
C ARG A 148 17.67 21.03 -4.61
N ASN A 149 17.96 19.92 -5.31
CA ASN A 149 19.13 19.82 -6.17
C ASN A 149 19.07 20.83 -7.33
N ARG A 150 17.92 20.95 -8.00
CA ARG A 150 17.72 21.90 -9.11
C ARG A 150 17.86 23.35 -8.64
N VAL A 151 17.32 23.69 -7.47
CA VAL A 151 17.49 25.05 -6.90
C VAL A 151 18.95 25.34 -6.58
N SER A 152 19.68 24.36 -6.01
CA SER A 152 21.13 24.49 -5.76
C SER A 152 21.92 24.70 -7.05
N GLU A 153 21.62 23.95 -8.11
CA GLU A 153 22.26 24.06 -9.42
C GLU A 153 22.05 25.45 -10.04
N ILE A 154 20.81 25.95 -10.03
CA ILE A 154 20.46 27.30 -10.52
C ILE A 154 21.22 28.37 -9.72
N HIS A 155 21.28 28.23 -8.40
CA HIS A 155 21.99 29.16 -7.54
C HIS A 155 23.49 29.18 -7.85
N GLN A 156 24.13 28.02 -7.96
CA GLN A 156 25.55 27.89 -8.31
C GLN A 156 25.85 28.51 -9.69
N TYR A 157 25.01 28.23 -10.69
CA TYR A 157 25.15 28.80 -12.03
C TYR A 157 25.01 30.33 -12.01
N THR A 158 24.04 30.85 -11.26
CA THR A 158 23.82 32.29 -11.11
C THR A 158 25.03 32.99 -10.49
N ASN A 159 25.61 32.40 -9.44
CA ASN A 159 26.80 32.95 -8.79
C ASN A 159 28.00 32.93 -9.74
N HIS A 160 28.22 31.83 -10.47
CA HIS A 160 29.28 31.73 -11.46
C HIS A 160 29.19 32.83 -12.53
N LEU A 161 27.98 33.10 -13.05
CA LEU A 161 27.77 34.17 -14.02
C LEU A 161 28.06 35.56 -13.44
N ARG A 162 27.66 35.82 -12.19
CA ARG A 162 27.95 37.09 -11.50
C ARG A 162 29.45 37.31 -11.31
N ASP A 163 30.16 36.28 -10.86
CA ASP A 163 31.61 36.34 -10.66
C ASP A 163 32.35 36.58 -11.98
N ASN A 164 31.91 35.95 -13.07
CA ASN A 164 32.48 36.17 -14.38
C ASN A 164 32.24 37.60 -14.85
N ALA A 165 31.01 38.11 -14.73
CA ALA A 165 30.68 39.50 -15.08
C ALA A 165 31.59 40.50 -14.35
N ALA A 166 31.73 40.35 -13.02
CA ALA A 166 32.62 41.20 -12.23
C ALA A 166 34.09 41.13 -12.68
N LYS A 167 34.59 39.94 -13.06
CA LYS A 167 35.94 39.77 -13.61
C LYS A 167 36.13 40.40 -14.99
N TYR A 168 35.08 40.49 -15.81
CA TYR A 168 35.13 41.18 -17.10
C TYR A 168 35.17 42.68 -16.91
N GLU A 169 34.34 43.23 -16.01
CA GLU A 169 34.34 44.66 -15.68
C GLU A 169 35.71 45.12 -15.15
N LEU A 170 36.32 44.36 -14.23
CA LEU A 170 37.66 44.66 -13.71
C LEU A 170 38.75 44.65 -14.78
N ARG A 171 38.64 43.79 -15.80
CA ARG A 171 39.62 43.69 -16.89
C ARG A 171 39.49 44.81 -17.93
N HIS A 172 38.34 45.47 -17.99
CA HIS A 172 38.08 46.54 -18.96
C HIS A 172 38.02 47.94 -18.31
N ALA A 173 38.25 48.02 -16.99
CA ALA A 173 38.37 49.27 -16.24
C ALA A 173 39.84 49.70 -16.01
N ALA A 174 40.82 48.95 -16.52
CA ALA A 174 42.25 49.25 -16.51
C ALA A 174 42.75 49.51 -17.94
#